data_AF-A0A662BUF5-F1
#
_entry.id   AF-A0A662BUF5-F1
#
_cell.length_a   1.000
_cell.length_b   1.000
_cell.length_c   1.000
_cell.angle_alpha   90.00
_cell.angle_beta   90.00
_cell.angle_gamma   90.00
#
_symmetry.space_group_name_H-M   'P 1'
#
loop_
_entity.id
_entity.type
_entity.pdbx_description
1 polymer ?
#
loop_
_entity_poly.entity_id
_entity_poly.type
_entity_poly.pdbx_seq_one_letter_code
_entity_poly.pdbx_strand_id
1 'polypeptide(L)'
;MSAKSTYYPIILLVITLLVFSSCSMERKIAREYIANDSTRSVLIIPPDYIFKNSLKDWEIDSADELDTETLDSLLWVQSLFLQYINDSIFMDYYMSNYIGELEALGFKVYEEDSLLSFLSGKSNAFIVNIAQLELEEYVMPIKESEQFGEYLYYEVIDLNAINLNSWFEISRVNEEEDKAMFFASHYMTDAMEGFFKNYYFTGEVQFRYEIDTLMVDQIYKLGALAGYLYAGYTFDYLLNKYLDKRIQEENLGRSAIYYHYNRQKNYLESAGEEDRFIPMK
;
A
#
# COMPACT_ATOMS: atom_id res chain seq x y z
N MET A 1 -57.39 -9.77 -13.53
CA MET A 1 -56.04 -9.68 -14.13
C MET A 1 -55.09 -9.02 -13.14
N SER A 2 -54.25 -9.79 -12.44
CA SER A 2 -52.94 -9.34 -11.94
C SER A 2 -52.14 -10.56 -11.46
N ALA A 3 -51.58 -11.30 -12.41
CA ALA A 3 -50.69 -12.44 -12.16
C ALA A 3 -49.22 -12.01 -12.29
N LYS A 4 -48.82 -10.91 -11.64
CA LYS A 4 -47.45 -10.35 -11.74
C LYS A 4 -46.65 -10.34 -10.44
N SER A 5 -47.21 -10.81 -9.31
CA SER A 5 -46.56 -10.73 -7.99
C SER A 5 -45.77 -11.97 -7.56
N THR A 6 -46.12 -13.17 -8.05
CA THR A 6 -45.58 -14.43 -7.50
C THR A 6 -44.20 -14.84 -8.05
N TYR A 7 -43.77 -14.29 -9.18
CA TYR A 7 -42.50 -14.66 -9.82
C TYR A 7 -41.29 -13.85 -9.31
N TYR A 8 -41.53 -12.62 -8.80
CA TYR A 8 -40.47 -11.76 -8.26
C TYR A 8 -39.68 -12.40 -7.09
N PRO A 9 -40.31 -12.97 -6.05
CA PRO A 9 -39.55 -13.57 -4.95
C PRO A 9 -38.77 -14.81 -5.38
N ILE A 10 -39.27 -15.57 -6.36
CA ILE A 10 -38.59 -16.76 -6.89
C ILE A 10 -37.38 -16.35 -7.75
N ILE A 11 -37.53 -15.34 -8.61
CA ILE A 11 -36.43 -14.79 -9.40
C ILE A 11 -35.36 -14.19 -8.48
N LEU A 12 -35.77 -13.44 -7.45
CA LEU A 12 -34.85 -12.89 -6.45
C LEU A 12 -34.09 -14.00 -5.71
N LEU A 13 -34.77 -15.08 -5.30
CA LEU A 13 -34.16 -16.24 -4.65
C LEU A 13 -33.15 -16.95 -5.58
N VAL A 14 -33.50 -17.15 -6.86
CA VAL A 14 -32.62 -17.80 -7.84
C VAL A 14 -31.39 -16.93 -8.14
N ILE A 15 -31.55 -15.62 -8.32
CA ILE A 15 -30.43 -14.69 -8.49
C ILE A 15 -29.52 -14.72 -7.25
N THR A 16 -30.13 -14.71 -6.06
CA THR A 16 -29.39 -14.76 -4.79
C THR A 16 -28.58 -16.05 -4.67
N LEU A 17 -29.18 -17.20 -5.00
CA LEU A 17 -28.49 -18.51 -5.01
C LEU A 17 -27.35 -18.58 -6.03
N LEU A 18 -27.50 -17.96 -7.21
CA LEU A 18 -26.46 -17.90 -8.23
C LEU A 18 -25.30 -16.97 -7.84
N VAL A 19 -25.58 -15.87 -7.15
CA VAL A 19 -24.53 -14.97 -6.64
C VAL A 19 -23.73 -15.62 -5.51
N PHE A 20 -24.41 -16.29 -4.56
CA PHE A 20 -23.72 -16.98 -3.46
C PHE A 20 -22.89 -18.17 -3.92
N SER A 21 -23.35 -18.92 -4.93
CA SER A 21 -22.59 -20.05 -5.47
C SER A 21 -21.31 -19.61 -6.19
N SER A 22 -21.35 -18.53 -6.98
CA SER A 22 -20.17 -17.95 -7.65
C SER A 22 -19.10 -17.50 -6.65
N CYS A 23 -19.46 -16.74 -5.61
CA CYS A 23 -18.51 -16.34 -4.56
C CYS A 23 -17.92 -17.54 -3.80
N SER A 24 -18.69 -18.62 -3.62
CA SER A 24 -18.18 -19.84 -2.99
C SER A 24 -17.16 -20.59 -3.86
N MET A 25 -17.33 -20.56 -5.18
CA MET A 25 -16.41 -21.19 -6.11
C MET A 25 -15.11 -20.40 -6.20
N GLU A 26 -15.19 -19.08 -6.31
CA GLU A 26 -14.02 -18.20 -6.29
C GLU A 26 -13.15 -18.43 -5.05
N ARG A 27 -13.78 -18.45 -3.86
CA ARG A 27 -13.09 -18.75 -2.60
C ARG A 27 -12.46 -20.13 -2.59
N LYS A 28 -13.05 -21.13 -3.25
CA LYS A 28 -12.48 -22.46 -3.37
C LYS A 28 -11.21 -22.43 -4.21
N ILE A 29 -11.26 -21.84 -5.41
CA ILE A 29 -10.10 -21.69 -6.30
C ILE A 29 -8.99 -20.88 -5.62
N ALA A 30 -9.35 -19.80 -4.91
CA ALA A 30 -8.40 -19.01 -4.15
C ALA A 30 -7.71 -19.81 -3.04
N ARG A 31 -8.45 -20.65 -2.32
CA ARG A 31 -7.87 -21.57 -1.32
C ARG A 31 -6.96 -22.63 -1.93
N GLU A 32 -7.26 -23.09 -3.15
CA GLU A 32 -6.37 -24.00 -3.88
C GLU A 32 -5.03 -23.32 -4.20
N TYR A 33 -5.05 -22.04 -4.60
CA TYR A 33 -3.82 -21.26 -4.78
C TYR A 33 -3.01 -21.13 -3.48
N ILE A 34 -3.68 -20.78 -2.38
CA ILE A 34 -3.03 -20.67 -1.06
C ILE A 34 -2.39 -22.00 -0.64
N ALA A 35 -3.13 -23.11 -0.79
CA ALA A 35 -2.66 -24.43 -0.37
C ALA A 35 -1.51 -24.99 -1.22
N ASN A 36 -1.27 -24.45 -2.42
CA ASN A 36 -0.23 -24.92 -3.33
C ASN A 36 1.07 -24.12 -3.15
N ASP A 37 1.69 -24.21 -1.97
CA ASP A 37 2.90 -23.49 -1.57
C ASP A 37 4.16 -23.91 -2.35
N SER A 38 4.37 -25.20 -2.56
CA SER A 38 5.68 -25.78 -2.93
C SER A 38 6.21 -25.53 -4.34
N THR A 39 5.55 -24.74 -5.19
CA THR A 39 5.95 -24.57 -6.61
C THR A 39 6.17 -23.13 -7.06
N ARG A 40 5.97 -22.14 -6.19
CA ARG A 40 6.09 -20.73 -6.56
C ARG A 40 7.50 -20.22 -6.32
N SER A 41 8.13 -19.68 -7.35
CA SER A 41 9.44 -19.03 -7.24
C SER A 41 9.32 -17.56 -7.63
N VAL A 42 10.02 -16.68 -6.92
CA VAL A 42 10.09 -15.27 -7.25
C VAL A 42 11.53 -14.79 -7.23
N LEU A 43 11.94 -14.10 -8.29
CA LEU A 43 13.17 -13.31 -8.32
C LEU A 43 12.82 -11.87 -7.96
N ILE A 44 13.51 -11.33 -6.96
CA ILE A 44 13.32 -9.95 -6.52
C ILE A 44 14.53 -9.13 -6.98
N ILE A 45 14.24 -8.01 -7.62
CA ILE A 45 15.23 -7.01 -8.03
C ILE A 45 14.96 -5.76 -7.18
N PRO A 46 15.83 -5.41 -6.23
CA PRO A 46 15.69 -4.19 -5.44
C PRO A 46 16.00 -2.95 -6.28
N PRO A 47 15.58 -1.74 -5.86
CA PRO A 47 16.08 -0.51 -6.43
C PRO A 47 17.54 -0.26 -6.00
N ASP A 48 18.27 0.49 -6.81
CA ASP A 48 19.68 0.83 -6.53
C ASP A 48 19.83 1.85 -5.37
N TYR A 49 18.85 2.74 -5.22
CA TYR A 49 18.85 3.81 -4.23
C TYR A 49 17.42 4.28 -3.94
N ILE A 50 17.27 5.14 -2.94
CA ILE A 50 15.99 5.74 -2.55
C ILE A 50 15.99 7.19 -3.00
N PHE A 51 15.00 7.60 -3.78
CA PHE A 51 14.77 9.01 -4.08
C PHE A 51 14.30 9.72 -2.82
N LYS A 52 14.87 10.87 -2.51
CA LYS A 52 14.50 11.67 -1.35
C LYS A 52 14.15 13.06 -1.82
N ASN A 53 12.90 13.46 -1.59
CA ASN A 53 12.37 14.71 -2.09
C ASN A 53 11.68 15.48 -0.97
N SER A 54 12.02 16.75 -0.78
CA SER A 54 11.30 17.61 0.17
C SER A 54 10.34 18.49 -0.60
N LEU A 55 9.05 18.39 -0.30
CA LEU A 55 7.97 19.17 -0.90
C LEU A 55 7.67 20.46 -0.11
N LYS A 56 8.67 20.97 0.61
CA LYS A 56 8.59 22.15 1.48
C LYS A 56 9.25 23.38 0.85
N ASP A 57 9.15 23.52 -0.47
CA ASP A 57 9.69 24.67 -1.20
C ASP A 57 9.10 26.01 -0.73
N TRP A 58 7.86 26.00 -0.24
CA TRP A 58 7.19 27.16 0.37
C TRP A 58 7.85 27.67 1.66
N GLU A 59 8.74 26.89 2.29
CA GLU A 59 9.56 27.35 3.43
C GLU A 59 10.81 28.13 2.99
N ILE A 60 11.15 28.10 1.70
CA ILE A 60 12.29 28.79 1.11
C ILE A 60 11.86 30.16 0.58
N ASP A 61 12.44 31.22 1.12
CA ASP A 61 12.26 32.58 0.61
C ASP A 61 12.68 32.66 -0.87
N SER A 62 11.78 33.18 -1.73
CA SER A 62 12.00 33.31 -3.17
C SER A 62 12.36 32.00 -3.88
N ALA A 63 11.80 30.87 -3.44
CA ALA A 63 12.02 29.54 -4.04
C ALA A 63 11.84 29.52 -5.57
N ASP A 64 10.88 30.30 -6.09
CA ASP A 64 10.54 30.40 -7.51
C ASP A 64 11.60 31.13 -8.35
N GLU A 65 12.49 31.90 -7.71
CA GLU A 65 13.60 32.60 -8.37
C GLU A 65 14.90 31.79 -8.39
N LEU A 66 14.97 30.67 -7.65
CA LEU A 66 16.13 29.81 -7.56
C LEU A 66 16.18 28.81 -8.73
N ASP A 67 17.39 28.46 -9.15
CA ASP A 67 17.57 27.30 -10.01
C ASP A 67 17.36 25.99 -9.25
N THR A 68 17.07 24.91 -9.97
CA THR A 68 16.71 23.61 -9.40
C THR A 68 17.78 23.02 -8.50
N GLU A 69 19.08 23.18 -8.82
CA GLU A 69 20.17 22.60 -8.03
C GLU A 69 20.35 23.34 -6.70
N THR A 70 20.22 24.67 -6.73
CA THR A 70 20.25 25.50 -5.52
C THR A 70 19.04 25.19 -4.62
N LEU A 71 17.85 25.10 -5.20
CA LEU A 71 16.63 24.78 -4.43
C LEU A 71 16.72 23.40 -3.79
N ASP A 72 17.14 22.38 -4.55
CA ASP A 72 17.33 21.00 -4.05
C ASP A 72 18.34 20.95 -2.89
N SER A 73 19.46 21.66 -3.02
CA SER A 73 20.47 21.74 -1.95
C SER A 73 19.93 22.39 -0.68
N LEU A 74 19.13 23.46 -0.80
CA LEU A 74 18.52 24.12 0.35
C LEU A 74 17.48 23.22 1.02
N LEU A 75 16.63 22.59 0.22
CA LEU A 75 15.62 21.63 0.68
C LEU A 75 16.26 20.44 1.40
N TRP A 76 17.38 19.92 0.90
CA TRP A 76 18.15 18.87 1.55
C TRP A 76 18.67 19.28 2.92
N VAL A 77 19.28 20.48 3.02
CA VAL A 77 19.86 20.97 4.28
C VAL A 77 18.77 21.33 5.31
N GLN A 78 17.60 21.78 4.85
CA GLN A 78 16.47 22.12 5.72
C GLN A 78 15.58 20.93 6.09
N SER A 79 15.72 19.81 5.39
CA SER A 79 14.97 18.59 5.67
C SER A 79 15.10 18.18 7.15
N LEU A 80 13.96 17.91 7.79
CA LEU A 80 13.93 17.43 9.17
C LEU A 80 14.37 15.96 9.27
N PHE A 81 14.15 15.19 8.20
CA PHE A 81 14.31 13.74 8.24
C PHE A 81 15.24 13.18 7.16
N LEU A 82 15.02 13.53 5.89
CA LEU A 82 15.64 12.90 4.72
C LEU A 82 17.17 12.89 4.78
N GLN A 83 17.78 14.00 5.21
CA GLN A 83 19.24 14.11 5.32
C GLN A 83 19.87 13.16 6.35
N TYR A 84 19.07 12.66 7.30
CA TYR A 84 19.49 11.77 8.37
C TYR A 84 19.17 10.30 8.10
N ILE A 85 18.46 10.01 7.00
CA ILE A 85 18.12 8.65 6.59
C ILE A 85 19.32 8.02 5.87
N ASN A 86 19.75 6.85 6.33
CA ASN A 86 20.74 6.04 5.64
C ASN A 86 20.05 5.04 4.70
N ASP A 87 20.39 5.09 3.42
CA ASP A 87 19.74 4.27 2.38
C ASP A 87 19.91 2.78 2.63
N SER A 88 21.12 2.34 2.97
CA SER A 88 21.38 0.92 3.24
C SER A 88 20.54 0.41 4.41
N ILE A 89 20.45 1.16 5.50
CA ILE A 89 19.62 0.77 6.66
C ILE A 89 18.15 0.71 6.25
N PHE A 90 17.63 1.73 5.57
CA PHE A 90 16.23 1.74 5.14
C PHE A 90 15.91 0.57 4.20
N MET A 91 16.77 0.36 3.19
CA MET A 91 16.64 -0.74 2.24
C MET A 91 16.71 -2.11 2.92
N ASP A 92 17.61 -2.30 3.88
CA ASP A 92 17.71 -3.55 4.65
C ASP A 92 16.40 -3.84 5.40
N TYR A 93 15.82 -2.85 6.09
CA TYR A 93 14.54 -3.01 6.78
C TYR A 93 13.40 -3.33 5.81
N TYR A 94 13.30 -2.59 4.72
CA TYR A 94 12.25 -2.76 3.72
C TYR A 94 12.36 -4.12 3.02
N MET A 95 13.53 -4.45 2.47
CA MET A 95 13.74 -5.68 1.69
C MET A 95 13.67 -6.93 2.57
N SER A 96 14.23 -6.91 3.78
CA SER A 96 14.17 -8.07 4.67
C SER A 96 12.74 -8.44 5.04
N ASN A 97 11.86 -7.44 5.25
CA ASN A 97 10.45 -7.70 5.55
C ASN A 97 9.66 -8.13 4.30
N TYR A 98 9.95 -7.53 3.14
CA TYR A 98 9.35 -7.93 1.87
C TYR A 98 9.69 -9.39 1.50
N ILE A 99 10.98 -9.74 1.57
CA ILE A 99 11.47 -11.11 1.34
C ILE A 99 10.87 -12.07 2.38
N GLY A 100 10.99 -11.74 3.66
CA GLY A 100 10.53 -12.61 4.73
C GLY A 100 9.04 -12.91 4.68
N GLU A 101 8.20 -11.93 4.28
CA GLU A 101 6.76 -12.17 4.12
C GLU A 101 6.44 -12.97 2.85
N LEU A 102 7.14 -12.76 1.73
CA LEU A 102 6.98 -13.62 0.54
C LEU A 102 7.35 -15.08 0.85
N GLU A 103 8.45 -15.32 1.57
CA GLU A 103 8.82 -16.66 2.03
C GLU A 103 7.73 -17.25 2.95
N ALA A 104 7.21 -16.46 3.89
CA ALA A 104 6.12 -16.87 4.78
C ALA A 104 4.81 -17.18 4.03
N LEU A 105 4.60 -16.55 2.87
CA LEU A 105 3.49 -16.80 1.96
C LEU A 105 3.73 -18.00 1.01
N GLY A 106 4.87 -18.69 1.16
CA GLY A 106 5.20 -19.93 0.47
C GLY A 106 5.99 -19.76 -0.82
N PHE A 107 6.53 -18.57 -1.11
CA PHE A 107 7.44 -18.40 -2.23
C PHE A 107 8.84 -18.93 -1.91
N LYS A 108 9.48 -19.56 -2.88
CA LYS A 108 10.93 -19.66 -2.92
C LYS A 108 11.49 -18.36 -3.50
N VAL A 109 12.06 -17.53 -2.64
CA VAL A 109 12.62 -16.23 -3.02
C VAL A 109 14.05 -16.39 -3.52
N TYR A 110 14.38 -15.68 -4.58
CA TYR A 110 15.73 -15.53 -5.12
C TYR A 110 16.04 -14.04 -5.22
N GLU A 111 17.27 -13.70 -4.88
CA GLU A 111 17.83 -12.37 -5.09
C GLU A 111 18.63 -12.34 -6.40
N GLU A 112 19.06 -11.16 -6.82
CA GLU A 112 19.71 -10.94 -8.12
C GLU A 112 20.98 -11.79 -8.31
N ASP A 113 21.75 -11.99 -7.23
CA ASP A 113 22.96 -12.83 -7.23
C ASP A 113 22.68 -14.32 -7.54
N SER A 114 21.42 -14.73 -7.44
CA SER A 114 20.93 -16.09 -7.57
C SER A 114 20.16 -16.32 -8.89
N LEU A 115 20.28 -15.41 -9.86
CA LEU A 115 19.60 -15.46 -11.16
C LEU A 115 19.77 -16.80 -11.89
N LEU A 116 20.99 -17.36 -11.94
CA LEU A 116 21.23 -18.64 -12.62
C LEU A 116 20.46 -19.79 -11.95
N SER A 117 20.40 -19.79 -10.62
CA SER A 117 19.64 -20.76 -9.85
C SER A 117 18.14 -20.60 -10.10
N PHE A 118 17.65 -19.36 -10.15
CA PHE A 118 16.26 -19.04 -10.47
C PHE A 118 15.86 -19.53 -11.87
N LEU A 119 16.66 -19.24 -12.90
CA LEU A 119 16.40 -19.65 -14.29
C LEU A 119 16.47 -21.16 -14.50
N SER A 120 17.22 -21.88 -13.65
CA SER A 120 17.29 -23.35 -13.69
C SER A 120 16.04 -24.05 -13.14
N GLY A 121 15.19 -23.32 -12.41
CA GLY A 121 13.93 -23.81 -11.86
C GLY A 121 12.90 -24.11 -12.95
N LYS A 122 12.00 -25.08 -12.69
CA LYS A 122 10.90 -25.41 -13.61
C LYS A 122 9.55 -25.00 -13.03
N SER A 123 8.80 -24.23 -13.82
CA SER A 123 7.40 -23.83 -13.69
C SER A 123 7.05 -22.81 -12.59
N ASN A 124 6.08 -21.93 -12.90
CA ASN A 124 5.49 -20.89 -12.04
C ASN A 124 6.48 -19.94 -11.34
N ALA A 125 7.33 -19.31 -12.16
CA ALA A 125 8.32 -18.34 -11.73
C ALA A 125 7.91 -16.91 -12.09
N PHE A 126 8.12 -15.99 -11.16
CA PHE A 126 7.80 -14.56 -11.30
C PHE A 126 9.03 -13.71 -11.09
N ILE A 127 9.07 -12.55 -11.73
CA ILE A 127 10.05 -11.51 -11.46
C ILE A 127 9.28 -10.34 -10.86
N VAL A 128 9.76 -9.85 -9.71
CA VAL A 128 9.30 -8.61 -9.11
C VAL A 128 10.47 -7.63 -9.10
N ASN A 129 10.37 -6.63 -9.95
CA ASN A 129 11.30 -5.52 -9.99
C ASN A 129 10.71 -4.35 -9.20
N ILE A 130 11.36 -3.95 -8.11
CA ILE A 130 10.99 -2.75 -7.36
C ILE A 130 11.68 -1.59 -8.05
N ALA A 131 11.02 -1.08 -9.10
CA ALA A 131 11.59 -0.14 -10.06
C ALA A 131 12.01 1.19 -9.41
N GLN A 132 11.28 1.63 -8.39
CA GLN A 132 11.59 2.87 -7.69
C GLN A 132 11.05 2.84 -6.25
N LEU A 133 11.84 3.40 -5.34
CA LEU A 133 11.41 3.80 -4.00
C LEU A 133 11.71 5.29 -3.81
N GLU A 134 10.73 6.00 -3.25
CA GLU A 134 10.85 7.44 -2.98
C GLU A 134 10.30 7.77 -1.60
N LEU A 135 11.01 8.64 -0.88
CA LEU A 135 10.58 9.26 0.36
C LEU A 135 10.33 10.74 0.11
N GLU A 136 9.09 11.18 0.31
CA GLU A 136 8.69 12.57 0.24
C GLU A 136 8.51 13.15 1.65
N GLU A 137 9.23 14.21 1.98
CA GLU A 137 8.98 15.01 3.18
C GLU A 137 8.03 16.16 2.86
N TYR A 138 6.94 16.29 3.61
CA TYR A 138 5.91 17.31 3.37
C TYR A 138 5.21 17.69 4.68
N VAL A 139 4.16 18.51 4.56
CA VAL A 139 3.28 18.89 5.67
C VAL A 139 1.86 18.43 5.38
N MET A 140 1.23 17.82 6.38
CA MET A 140 -0.18 17.43 6.34
C MET A 140 -1.00 18.35 7.25
N PRO A 141 -1.86 19.21 6.69
CA PRO A 141 -2.77 20.02 7.49
C PRO A 141 -3.89 19.14 8.05
N ILE A 142 -4.01 19.11 9.37
CA ILE A 142 -5.15 18.52 10.08
C ILE A 142 -6.08 19.60 10.60
N LYS A 143 -7.37 19.29 10.69
CA LYS A 143 -8.39 20.21 11.21
C LYS A 143 -9.08 19.60 12.41
N GLU A 144 -8.89 20.21 13.56
CA GLU A 144 -9.61 19.89 14.79
C GLU A 144 -10.79 20.84 14.96
N SER A 145 -11.92 20.33 15.46
CA SER A 145 -13.09 21.17 15.69
C SER A 145 -13.95 20.70 16.85
N GLU A 146 -14.46 21.65 17.61
CA GLU A 146 -15.34 21.39 18.74
C GLU A 146 -16.45 22.44 18.82
N GLN A 147 -17.64 21.99 19.22
CA GLN A 147 -18.81 22.86 19.35
C GLN A 147 -18.96 23.35 20.80
N PHE A 148 -18.99 24.66 20.98
CA PHE A 148 -19.34 25.31 22.25
C PHE A 148 -20.58 26.18 22.08
N GLY A 149 -21.72 25.69 22.59
CA GLY A 149 -23.01 26.33 22.41
C GLY A 149 -23.45 26.30 20.93
N GLU A 150 -23.71 27.47 20.34
CA GLU A 150 -24.13 27.60 18.94
C GLU A 150 -22.94 27.77 17.96
N TYR A 151 -21.72 27.86 18.48
CA TYR A 151 -20.52 28.15 17.69
C TYR A 151 -19.67 26.88 17.51
N LEU A 152 -19.23 26.65 16.27
CA LEU A 152 -18.21 25.67 15.92
C LEU A 152 -16.85 26.36 15.90
N TYR A 153 -15.95 25.93 16.77
CA TYR A 153 -14.56 26.37 16.78
C TYR A 153 -13.73 25.34 16.03
N TYR A 154 -12.72 25.80 15.30
CA TYR A 154 -11.78 24.92 14.64
C TYR A 154 -10.38 25.53 14.64
N GLU A 155 -9.38 24.66 14.59
CA GLU A 155 -7.98 25.01 14.43
C GLU A 155 -7.40 24.14 13.29
N VAL A 156 -6.51 24.71 12.49
CA VAL A 156 -5.76 23.97 11.46
C VAL A 156 -4.31 23.89 11.91
N ILE A 157 -3.78 22.68 11.96
CA ILE A 157 -2.41 22.41 12.42
C ILE A 157 -1.67 21.66 11.33
N ASP A 158 -0.49 22.16 11.04
CA ASP A 158 0.42 21.59 10.06
C ASP A 158 1.33 20.59 10.77
N LEU A 159 1.21 19.32 10.41
CA LEU A 159 2.05 18.23 10.92
C LEU A 159 3.11 17.87 9.90
N ASN A 160 4.35 17.62 10.34
CA ASN A 160 5.34 17.07 9.43
C ASN A 160 4.94 15.66 9.04
N ALA A 161 5.24 15.29 7.80
CA ALA A 161 4.88 14.00 7.25
C ALA A 161 5.98 13.46 6.34
N ILE A 162 6.06 12.14 6.29
CA ILE A 162 6.88 11.37 5.34
C ILE A 162 5.97 10.43 4.59
N ASN A 163 6.02 10.47 3.26
CA ASN A 163 5.32 9.53 2.39
C ASN A 163 6.35 8.62 1.69
N LEU A 164 6.13 7.31 1.75
CA LEU A 164 6.90 6.31 1.05
C LEU A 164 6.12 5.87 -0.20
N ASN A 165 6.63 6.23 -1.36
CA ASN A 165 6.11 5.83 -2.66
C ASN A 165 6.93 4.66 -3.21
N SER A 166 6.25 3.71 -3.85
CA SER A 166 6.89 2.49 -4.38
C SER A 166 6.28 2.06 -5.70
N TRP A 167 7.13 1.81 -6.68
CA TRP A 167 6.77 1.33 -8.01
C TRP A 167 7.28 -0.09 -8.20
N PHE A 168 6.40 -0.97 -8.66
CA PHE A 168 6.69 -2.37 -8.89
C PHE A 168 6.38 -2.76 -10.33
N GLU A 169 7.26 -3.54 -10.93
CA GLU A 169 6.96 -4.28 -12.14
C GLU A 169 6.90 -5.76 -11.80
N ILE A 170 5.77 -6.40 -12.08
CA ILE A 170 5.58 -7.82 -11.83
C ILE A 170 5.37 -8.50 -13.17
N SER A 171 6.14 -9.54 -13.45
CA SER A 171 6.03 -10.33 -14.67
C SER A 171 6.21 -11.82 -14.39
N ARG A 172 5.69 -12.65 -15.30
CA ARG A 172 5.95 -14.08 -15.31
C ARG A 172 7.12 -14.37 -16.24
N VAL A 173 8.00 -15.28 -15.86
CA VAL A 173 9.17 -15.64 -16.68
C VAL A 173 8.69 -16.21 -18.02
N ASN A 174 9.25 -15.72 -19.12
CA ASN A 174 8.93 -16.06 -20.51
C ASN A 174 7.53 -15.64 -21.01
N GLU A 175 6.81 -14.77 -20.30
CA GLU A 175 5.53 -14.20 -20.74
C GLU A 175 5.60 -12.67 -20.66
N GLU A 176 6.12 -12.01 -21.71
CA GLU A 176 6.28 -10.54 -21.72
C GLU A 176 4.95 -9.78 -21.72
N GLU A 177 3.90 -10.35 -22.32
CA GLU A 177 2.53 -9.79 -22.29
C GLU A 177 1.95 -9.71 -20.86
N ASP A 178 2.60 -10.39 -19.92
CA ASP A 178 2.18 -10.55 -18.53
C ASP A 178 2.82 -9.53 -17.58
N LYS A 179 3.64 -8.60 -18.11
CA LYS A 179 4.27 -7.51 -17.35
C LYS A 179 3.23 -6.44 -16.97
N ALA A 180 3.12 -6.16 -15.67
CA ALA A 180 2.24 -5.12 -15.14
C ALA A 180 3.01 -4.21 -14.18
N MET A 181 2.68 -2.92 -14.21
CA MET A 181 3.25 -1.90 -13.34
C MET A 181 2.26 -1.52 -12.26
N PHE A 182 2.75 -1.36 -11.04
CA PHE A 182 1.95 -1.09 -9.86
C PHE A 182 2.58 0.03 -9.04
N PHE A 183 1.70 0.76 -8.35
CA PHE A 183 2.05 1.76 -7.37
C PHE A 183 1.47 1.38 -6.00
N ALA A 184 2.22 1.68 -4.94
CA ALA A 184 1.71 1.71 -3.59
C ALA A 184 2.38 2.83 -2.79
N SER A 185 1.64 3.43 -1.86
CA SER A 185 2.13 4.49 -1.00
C SER A 185 1.64 4.33 0.43
N HIS A 186 2.51 4.61 1.40
CA HIS A 186 2.15 4.71 2.81
C HIS A 186 2.86 5.91 3.42
N TYR A 187 2.13 6.67 4.24
CA TYR A 187 2.69 7.84 4.91
C TYR A 187 2.61 7.71 6.43
N MET A 188 3.38 8.55 7.10
CA MET A 188 3.29 8.79 8.53
C MET A 188 3.40 10.28 8.81
N THR A 189 2.80 10.74 9.91
CA THR A 189 2.84 12.13 10.35
C THR A 189 3.38 12.22 11.77
N ASP A 190 3.77 13.43 12.19
CA ASP A 190 3.89 13.74 13.61
C ASP A 190 2.63 13.31 14.36
N ALA A 191 2.79 12.94 15.63
CA ALA A 191 1.65 12.67 16.50
C ALA A 191 1.22 13.98 17.17
N MET A 192 -0.09 14.23 17.21
CA MET A 192 -0.64 15.41 17.87
C MET A 192 -1.69 14.99 18.91
N GLU A 193 -1.58 15.56 20.11
CA GLU A 193 -2.63 15.51 21.12
C GLU A 193 -3.08 16.93 21.43
N GLY A 194 -4.38 17.17 21.44
CA GLY A 194 -4.92 18.50 21.70
C GLY A 194 -6.39 18.50 22.12
N PHE A 195 -6.82 19.64 22.65
CA PHE A 195 -8.20 19.85 23.07
C PHE A 195 -8.56 21.35 23.07
N PHE A 196 -9.84 21.66 22.89
CA PHE A 196 -10.32 23.03 23.08
C PHE A 196 -10.58 23.31 24.55
N LYS A 197 -10.10 24.45 25.02
CA LYS A 197 -10.35 24.97 26.35
C LYS A 197 -11.23 26.21 26.28
N ASN A 198 -12.41 26.12 26.90
CA ASN A 198 -13.31 27.26 27.09
C ASN A 198 -13.02 27.95 28.44
N TYR A 199 -12.83 29.26 28.40
CA TYR A 199 -12.64 30.10 29.58
C TYR A 199 -13.95 30.83 29.93
N TYR A 200 -14.69 30.29 30.90
CA TYR A 200 -16.03 30.79 31.28
C TYR A 200 -16.09 32.29 31.61
N PHE A 201 -15.03 32.88 32.14
CA PHE A 201 -15.02 34.29 32.54
C PHE A 201 -14.77 35.25 31.37
N THR A 202 -14.07 34.84 30.32
CA THR A 202 -13.78 35.66 29.13
C THR A 202 -14.65 35.27 27.93
N GLY A 203 -15.23 34.07 27.95
CA GLY A 203 -15.92 33.46 26.80
C GLY A 203 -14.95 33.00 25.70
N GLU A 204 -13.64 33.10 25.92
CA GLU A 204 -12.63 32.70 24.94
C GLU A 204 -12.55 31.18 24.84
N VAL A 205 -12.35 30.69 23.62
CA VAL A 205 -12.04 29.29 23.33
C VAL A 205 -10.66 29.25 22.71
N GLN A 206 -9.78 28.41 23.26
CA GLN A 206 -8.41 28.25 22.80
C GLN A 206 -8.13 26.77 22.54
N PHE A 207 -7.57 26.44 21.38
CA PHE A 207 -7.01 25.12 21.14
C PHE A 207 -5.64 25.00 21.81
N ARG A 208 -5.44 23.94 22.61
CA ARG A 208 -4.17 23.63 23.25
C ARG A 208 -3.70 22.28 22.74
N TYR A 209 -2.46 22.20 22.29
CA TYR A 209 -1.92 20.98 21.72
C TYR A 209 -0.42 20.84 21.99
N GLU A 210 0.04 19.60 21.83
CA GLU A 210 1.44 19.19 21.82
C GLU A 210 1.66 18.34 20.56
N ILE A 211 2.81 18.55 19.91
CA ILE A 211 3.25 17.77 18.74
C ILE A 211 4.47 16.96 19.16
N ASP A 212 4.38 15.65 18.99
CA ASP A 212 5.51 14.72 19.09
C ASP A 212 6.04 14.46 17.67
N THR A 213 7.22 15.03 17.40
CA THR A 213 7.82 15.02 16.07
C THR A 213 8.35 13.63 15.70
N LEU A 214 8.14 13.25 14.45
CA LEU A 214 8.67 12.01 13.89
C LEU A 214 10.18 11.88 14.10
N MET A 215 10.60 10.66 14.45
CA MET A 215 11.99 10.28 14.53
C MET A 215 12.39 9.38 13.35
N VAL A 216 13.66 9.46 12.95
CA VAL A 216 14.22 8.65 11.85
C VAL A 216 14.02 7.14 12.06
N ASP A 217 14.07 6.65 13.30
CA ASP A 217 13.81 5.24 13.59
C ASP A 217 12.37 4.81 13.28
N GLN A 218 11.41 5.73 13.41
CA GLN A 218 10.03 5.47 13.03
C GLN A 218 9.87 5.41 11.51
N ILE A 219 10.66 6.16 10.75
CA ILE A 219 10.68 6.09 9.27
C ILE A 219 11.28 4.75 8.80
N TYR A 220 12.30 4.22 9.48
CA TYR A 220 12.77 2.85 9.19
C TYR A 220 11.70 1.79 9.49
N LYS A 221 10.89 1.98 10.55
CA LYS A 221 9.75 1.10 10.85
C LYS A 221 8.64 1.21 9.79
N LEU A 222 8.40 2.40 9.22
CA LEU A 222 7.52 2.57 8.07
C LEU A 222 8.02 1.74 6.89
N GLY A 223 9.31 1.81 6.55
CA GLY A 223 9.91 0.98 5.50
C GLY A 223 9.72 -0.52 5.74
N ALA A 224 9.97 -1.00 6.98
CA ALA A 224 9.74 -2.40 7.35
C ALA A 224 8.27 -2.82 7.18
N LEU A 225 7.33 -2.01 7.66
CA LEU A 225 5.90 -2.28 7.55
C LEU A 225 5.44 -2.29 6.08
N ALA A 226 5.89 -1.32 5.29
CA ALA A 226 5.59 -1.24 3.88
C ALA A 226 6.11 -2.46 3.11
N GLY A 227 7.34 -2.90 3.38
CA GLY A 227 7.88 -4.15 2.82
C GLY A 227 6.99 -5.35 3.10
N TYR A 228 6.55 -5.52 4.34
CA TYR A 228 5.59 -6.57 4.72
C TYR A 228 4.25 -6.45 3.97
N LEU A 229 3.66 -5.25 3.93
CA LEU A 229 2.36 -5.03 3.27
C LEU A 229 2.44 -5.27 1.76
N TYR A 230 3.49 -4.77 1.11
CA TYR A 230 3.67 -4.87 -0.34
C TYR A 230 4.00 -6.29 -0.80
N ALA A 231 4.62 -7.11 0.04
CA ALA A 231 4.73 -8.55 -0.19
C ALA A 231 3.34 -9.22 -0.21
N GLY A 232 2.46 -8.83 0.72
CA GLY A 232 1.05 -9.22 0.72
C GLY A 232 0.33 -8.80 -0.57
N TYR A 233 0.49 -7.56 -1.00
CA TYR A 233 -0.12 -7.07 -2.25
C TYR A 233 0.40 -7.81 -3.49
N THR A 234 1.68 -8.20 -3.49
CA THR A 234 2.28 -9.03 -4.54
C THR A 234 1.61 -10.40 -4.58
N PHE A 235 1.43 -11.04 -3.43
CA PHE A 235 0.73 -12.32 -3.35
C PHE A 235 -0.72 -12.20 -3.82
N ASP A 236 -1.44 -11.18 -3.38
CA ASP A 236 -2.84 -10.97 -3.74
C ASP A 236 -3.01 -10.72 -5.23
N TYR A 237 -2.10 -9.95 -5.84
CA TYR A 237 -2.09 -9.76 -7.30
C TYR A 237 -1.99 -11.10 -8.02
N LEU A 238 -1.02 -11.93 -7.64
CA LEU A 238 -0.79 -13.23 -8.25
C LEU A 238 -1.95 -14.21 -7.99
N LEU A 239 -2.55 -14.16 -6.80
CA LEU A 239 -3.75 -14.91 -6.43
C LEU A 239 -4.94 -14.54 -7.33
N ASN A 240 -5.22 -13.24 -7.47
CA ASN A 240 -6.35 -12.78 -8.27
C ASN A 240 -6.11 -13.06 -9.77
N LYS A 241 -4.87 -12.93 -10.26
CA LYS A 241 -4.51 -13.32 -11.62
C LYS A 241 -4.71 -14.81 -11.87
N TYR A 242 -4.33 -15.67 -10.91
CA TYR A 242 -4.58 -17.10 -10.97
C TYR A 242 -6.08 -17.41 -11.01
N LEU A 243 -6.87 -16.73 -10.17
CA LEU A 243 -8.31 -16.88 -10.10
C LEU A 243 -8.97 -16.51 -11.44
N ASP A 244 -8.59 -15.37 -12.03
CA ASP A 244 -9.13 -14.89 -13.30
C ASP A 244 -8.86 -15.91 -14.43
N LYS A 245 -7.62 -16.42 -14.50
CA LYS A 245 -7.24 -17.44 -15.48
C LYS A 245 -8.07 -18.72 -15.33
N ARG A 246 -8.22 -19.24 -14.11
CA ARG A 246 -8.99 -20.46 -13.84
C ARG A 246 -10.47 -20.29 -14.16
N ILE A 247 -11.05 -19.15 -13.80
CA ILE A 247 -12.45 -18.84 -14.09
C ILE A 247 -12.71 -18.77 -15.59
N GLN A 248 -11.79 -18.18 -16.35
CA GLN A 248 -11.86 -18.15 -17.81
C GLN A 248 -11.75 -19.56 -18.42
N GLU A 249 -10.78 -20.37 -17.97
CA GLU A 249 -10.59 -21.76 -18.43
C GLU A 249 -11.84 -22.63 -18.16
N GLU A 250 -12.53 -22.41 -17.04
CA GLU A 250 -13.74 -23.14 -16.65
C GLU A 250 -15.04 -22.52 -17.17
N ASN A 251 -14.97 -21.43 -17.95
CA ASN A 251 -16.13 -20.66 -18.44
C ASN A 251 -17.12 -20.26 -17.32
N LEU A 252 -16.58 -19.85 -16.17
CA LEU A 252 -17.34 -19.37 -15.02
C LEU A 252 -17.50 -17.84 -15.04
N GLY A 253 -18.48 -17.32 -14.30
CA GLY A 253 -18.65 -15.88 -14.10
C GLY A 253 -17.74 -15.36 -12.99
N ARG A 254 -17.00 -14.27 -13.26
CA ARG A 254 -16.12 -13.56 -12.31
C ARG A 254 -16.87 -12.43 -11.60
N SER A 255 -16.80 -12.39 -10.27
CA SER A 255 -17.27 -11.28 -9.44
C SER A 255 -16.28 -10.10 -9.47
N ALA A 256 -16.72 -8.92 -9.02
CA ALA A 256 -15.83 -7.76 -8.90
C ALA A 256 -14.93 -7.80 -7.64
N ILE A 257 -14.98 -8.88 -6.84
CA ILE A 257 -14.25 -8.99 -5.59
C ILE A 257 -12.78 -9.23 -5.87
N TYR A 258 -11.92 -8.40 -5.26
CA TYR A 258 -10.49 -8.64 -5.21
C TYR A 258 -10.13 -9.29 -3.88
N TYR A 259 -9.54 -10.48 -3.93
CA TYR A 259 -9.24 -11.25 -2.73
C TYR A 259 -7.92 -10.82 -2.09
N HIS A 260 -7.94 -10.62 -0.78
CA HIS A 260 -6.77 -10.47 0.09
C HIS A 260 -6.61 -11.72 0.95
N TYR A 261 -5.39 -12.25 1.04
CA TYR A 261 -5.07 -13.32 1.99
C TYR A 261 -4.39 -12.76 3.23
N ASN A 262 -5.13 -12.74 4.34
CA ASN A 262 -4.58 -12.41 5.64
C ASN A 262 -3.89 -13.64 6.23
N ARG A 263 -2.57 -13.75 6.01
CA ARG A 263 -1.77 -14.90 6.49
C ARG A 263 -1.81 -15.05 8.01
N GLN A 264 -1.71 -13.94 8.76
CA GLN A 264 -1.68 -13.97 10.23
C GLN A 264 -2.94 -14.59 10.82
N LYS A 265 -4.10 -14.29 10.22
CA LYS A 265 -5.41 -14.81 10.66
C LYS A 265 -5.86 -16.03 9.85
N ASN A 266 -5.08 -16.44 8.86
CA ASN A 266 -5.31 -17.56 7.94
C ASN A 266 -6.73 -17.55 7.31
N TYR A 267 -7.15 -16.40 6.76
CA TYR A 267 -8.42 -16.31 6.04
C TYR A 267 -8.36 -15.38 4.83
N LEU A 268 -9.35 -15.56 3.94
CA LEU A 268 -9.56 -14.75 2.75
C LEU A 268 -10.62 -13.67 3.00
N GLU A 269 -10.28 -12.43 2.70
CA GLU A 269 -11.19 -11.28 2.68
C GLU A 269 -11.17 -10.55 1.34
N SER A 270 -12.01 -9.53 1.22
CA SER A 270 -11.99 -8.59 0.10
C SER A 270 -11.09 -7.42 0.42
N ALA A 271 -10.21 -7.03 -0.51
CA ALA A 271 -9.42 -5.82 -0.42
C ALA A 271 -10.15 -4.63 -1.05
N GLY A 272 -10.09 -3.47 -0.39
CA GLY A 272 -10.44 -2.19 -0.99
C GLY A 272 -9.38 -1.70 -1.97
N GLU A 273 -9.56 -0.51 -2.54
CA GLU A 273 -8.53 0.13 -3.37
C GLU A 273 -7.33 0.61 -2.57
N GLU A 274 -7.52 0.94 -1.29
CA GLU A 274 -6.47 1.37 -0.36
C GLU A 274 -5.62 0.21 0.18
N ASP A 275 -6.13 -1.03 0.12
CA ASP A 275 -5.50 -2.22 0.69
C ASP A 275 -4.87 -3.13 -0.38
N ARG A 276 -4.46 -2.58 -1.53
CA ARG A 276 -3.85 -3.34 -2.63
C ARG A 276 -3.00 -2.44 -3.52
N PHE A 277 -2.23 -3.06 -4.41
CA PHE A 277 -1.56 -2.35 -5.47
C PHE A 277 -2.52 -1.58 -6.38
N ILE A 278 -2.15 -0.35 -6.71
CA ILE A 278 -2.81 0.48 -7.72
C ILE A 278 -2.17 0.17 -9.08
N PRO A 279 -2.90 -0.41 -10.04
CA PRO A 279 -2.34 -0.69 -11.37
C PRO A 279 -2.08 0.62 -12.12
N MET A 280 -0.88 0.73 -12.69
CA MET A 280 -0.49 1.83 -13.57
C MET A 280 -0.74 1.46 -15.03
N LYS A 281 -1.17 2.44 -15.83
CA LYS A 281 -1.45 2.29 -17.26
C LYS A 281 -0.30 2.78 -18.12
#